data_AF-A0A2M6WIX2-F1
#
_entry.id   AF-A0A2M6WIX2-F1
#
_cell.length_a   1.000
_cell.length_b   1.000
_cell.length_c   1.000
_cell.angle_alpha   90.00
_cell.angle_beta   90.00
_cell.angle_gamma   90.00
#
_symmetry.space_group_name_H-M   'P 1'
#
loop_
_entity.id
_entity.type
_entity.pdbx_description
1 polymer ?
#
loop_
_entity_poly.entity_id
_entity_poly.type
_entity_poly.pdbx_seq_one_letter_code
_entity_poly.pdbx_strand_id
1 'polypeptide(L)'
;MGKPGPKPKGNVIIKWSPNFAYVIGLLATDGCLSKNGRHIDFTSKDKEQVETFKQCLGLSSKIGRKKSDSNEAKKYFRIQFSDVLFHRWLVSIGLTPNKSKTISELKIPDKYFFDFLRGCFDGDGSMYAYWDPRWHSSYVFYLQIASASPFF
;
A
#
# COMPACT_ATOMS: atom_id res chain seq x y z
N MET A 1 -35.48 -14.87 -10.49
CA MET A 1 -34.27 -14.65 -9.65
C MET A 1 -33.07 -15.25 -10.38
N GLY A 2 -32.04 -14.46 -10.67
CA GLY A 2 -30.88 -14.92 -11.43
C GLY A 2 -30.02 -15.92 -10.63
N LYS A 3 -29.32 -16.83 -11.33
CA LYS A 3 -28.40 -17.78 -10.69
C LYS A 3 -27.30 -17.01 -9.92
N PRO A 4 -26.92 -17.45 -8.70
CA PRO A 4 -25.83 -16.82 -7.97
C PRO A 4 -24.54 -16.88 -8.79
N GLY A 5 -23.78 -15.79 -8.77
CA GLY A 5 -22.49 -15.70 -9.46
C GLY A 5 -21.48 -16.72 -8.92
N PRO A 6 -20.38 -16.94 -9.65
CA PRO A 6 -19.33 -17.87 -9.23
C PRO A 6 -18.78 -17.50 -7.83
N LYS A 7 -18.51 -18.52 -7.01
CA LYS A 7 -17.92 -18.33 -5.68
C LYS A 7 -16.55 -17.62 -5.80
N PRO A 8 -16.23 -16.67 -4.90
CA PRO A 8 -14.94 -15.99 -4.92
C PRO A 8 -13.81 -16.99 -4.63
N LYS A 9 -12.70 -16.86 -5.35
CA LYS A 9 -11.56 -17.79 -5.27
C LYS A 9 -10.70 -17.60 -4.01
N GLY A 10 -10.59 -16.37 -3.49
CA GLY A 10 -9.68 -16.03 -2.39
C GLY A 10 -8.22 -16.25 -2.77
N ASN A 11 -7.70 -15.40 -3.65
CA ASN A 11 -6.32 -15.51 -4.14
C ASN A 11 -5.30 -15.11 -3.06
N VAL A 12 -5.69 -14.23 -2.14
CA VAL A 12 -4.84 -13.77 -1.04
C VAL A 12 -5.10 -14.58 0.23
N ILE A 13 -4.03 -15.08 0.84
CA ILE A 13 -4.08 -15.72 2.15
C ILE A 13 -4.13 -14.63 3.23
N ILE A 14 -5.29 -14.48 3.87
CA ILE A 14 -5.51 -13.48 4.91
C ILE A 14 -4.99 -14.02 6.25
N LYS A 15 -3.72 -13.76 6.55
CA LYS A 15 -3.08 -14.16 7.80
C LYS A 15 -2.03 -13.14 8.19
N TRP A 16 -2.10 -12.66 9.43
CA TRP A 16 -1.09 -11.75 9.96
C TRP A 16 0.31 -12.38 9.95
N SER A 17 1.25 -11.63 9.38
CA SER A 17 2.67 -11.91 9.32
C SER A 17 3.41 -10.59 9.07
N PRO A 18 4.73 -10.52 9.32
CA PRO A 18 5.52 -9.32 9.03
C PRO A 18 5.36 -8.82 7.59
N ASN A 19 5.43 -9.73 6.61
CA ASN A 19 5.27 -9.41 5.19
C ASN A 19 3.86 -8.93 4.86
N PHE A 20 2.85 -9.53 5.48
CA PHE A 20 1.46 -9.14 5.25
C PHE A 20 1.18 -7.74 5.82
N ALA A 21 1.64 -7.45 7.04
CA ALA A 21 1.47 -6.13 7.65
C ALA A 21 2.19 -5.02 6.87
N TYR A 22 3.39 -5.29 6.37
CA TYR A 22 4.10 -4.41 5.44
C TYR A 22 3.29 -4.06 4.20
N VAL A 23 2.67 -5.06 3.57
CA VAL A 23 1.78 -4.82 2.43
C VAL A 23 0.57 -3.99 2.81
N ILE A 24 0.01 -4.16 4.02
CA ILE A 24 -1.08 -3.30 4.50
C ILE A 24 -0.60 -1.85 4.61
N GLY A 25 0.62 -1.62 5.07
CA GLY A 25 1.25 -0.29 5.12
C GLY A 25 1.36 0.34 3.73
N LEU A 26 1.90 -0.39 2.76
CA LEU A 26 1.96 0.04 1.35
C LEU A 26 0.56 0.32 0.76
N LEU A 27 -0.44 -0.46 1.16
CA LEU A 27 -1.82 -0.23 0.71
C LEU A 27 -2.45 1.01 1.36
N ALA A 28 -2.07 1.32 2.60
CA ALA A 28 -2.53 2.49 3.33
C ALA A 28 -2.00 3.81 2.75
N THR A 29 -0.85 3.78 2.08
CA THR A 29 -0.19 4.94 1.46
C THR A 29 -0.47 5.01 -0.05
N ASP A 30 0.10 4.11 -0.84
CA ASP A 30 0.04 4.13 -2.31
C ASP A 30 -1.06 3.23 -2.91
N GLY A 31 -1.67 2.36 -2.09
CA GLY A 31 -2.70 1.44 -2.56
C GLY A 31 -4.03 2.10 -2.94
N CYS A 32 -4.81 1.47 -3.81
CA CYS A 32 -6.16 1.93 -4.14
C CYS A 32 -7.15 0.78 -4.15
N LEU A 33 -8.24 0.96 -3.40
CA LEU A 33 -9.38 0.05 -3.42
C LEU A 33 -10.45 0.60 -4.37
N SER A 34 -10.89 -0.25 -5.30
CA SER A 34 -11.97 0.13 -6.20
C SER A 34 -13.30 0.24 -5.47
N LYS A 35 -14.11 1.22 -5.88
CA LYS A 35 -15.47 1.45 -5.36
C LYS A 35 -16.42 0.29 -5.64
N ASN A 36 -16.11 -0.56 -6.62
CA ASN A 36 -16.94 -1.73 -6.97
C ASN A 36 -16.71 -2.94 -6.04
N GLY A 37 -15.90 -2.81 -4.99
CA GLY A 37 -15.80 -3.82 -3.94
C GLY A 37 -14.94 -5.05 -4.26
N ARG A 38 -14.18 -5.03 -5.36
CA ARG A 38 -13.48 -6.24 -5.83
C ARG A 38 -12.03 -6.06 -6.25
N HIS A 39 -11.60 -4.87 -6.66
CA HIS A 39 -10.25 -4.66 -7.18
C HIS A 39 -9.38 -3.95 -6.16
N ILE A 40 -8.15 -4.44 -6.07
CA ILE A 40 -7.05 -3.83 -5.34
C ILE A 40 -6.00 -3.43 -6.37
N ASP A 41 -5.47 -2.23 -6.19
CA ASP A 41 -4.44 -1.65 -7.02
C ASP A 41 -3.26 -1.21 -6.15
N PHE A 42 -2.06 -1.51 -6.60
CA PHE A 42 -0.84 -0.92 -6.06
C PHE A 42 0.02 -0.45 -7.22
N THR A 43 0.45 0.81 -7.16
CA THR A 43 1.22 1.47 -8.21
C THR A 43 2.42 2.15 -7.58
N SER A 44 3.61 1.92 -8.14
CA SER A 44 4.85 2.59 -7.70
C SER A 44 5.74 2.94 -8.89
N LYS A 45 6.64 3.91 -8.72
CA LYS A 45 7.73 4.17 -9.67
C LYS A 45 8.85 3.14 -9.54
N ASP A 46 8.96 2.51 -8.38
CA ASP A 46 9.96 1.48 -8.10
C ASP A 46 9.40 0.10 -8.47
N LYS A 47 10.11 -0.61 -9.35
CA LYS A 47 9.75 -1.96 -9.77
C LYS A 47 9.97 -2.98 -8.65
N GLU A 48 11.03 -2.82 -7.86
CA GLU A 48 11.40 -3.73 -6.79
C GLU A 48 10.35 -3.69 -5.67
N GLN A 49 9.80 -2.51 -5.37
CA GLN A 49 8.71 -2.37 -4.43
C GLN A 49 7.43 -3.12 -4.90
N VAL A 50 7.08 -3.03 -6.19
CA VAL A 50 5.91 -3.77 -6.74
C VAL A 50 6.17 -5.28 -6.76
N GLU A 51 7.40 -5.71 -7.02
CA GLU A 51 7.79 -7.12 -6.95
C GLU A 51 7.73 -7.65 -5.51
N THR A 52 8.22 -6.88 -4.55
CA THR A 52 8.15 -7.20 -3.12
C THR A 52 6.69 -7.30 -2.65
N PHE A 53 5.85 -6.33 -3.02
CA PHE A 53 4.41 -6.36 -2.75
C PHE A 53 3.76 -7.64 -3.30
N LYS A 54 4.07 -7.99 -4.55
CA LYS A 54 3.55 -9.18 -5.22
C LYS A 54 3.97 -10.45 -4.49
N GLN A 55 5.25 -10.56 -4.12
CA GLN A 55 5.81 -11.71 -3.42
C GLN A 55 5.20 -11.87 -2.02
N CYS A 56 5.08 -10.78 -1.26
CA CYS A 56 4.51 -10.79 0.08
C CYS A 56 3.04 -11.28 0.11
N LEU A 57 2.27 -11.02 -0.94
CA LEU A 57 0.89 -11.51 -1.09
C LEU A 57 0.77 -12.86 -1.81
N GLY A 58 1.87 -13.43 -2.32
CA GLY A 58 1.84 -14.67 -3.09
C GLY A 58 1.07 -14.57 -4.41
N LEU A 59 1.02 -13.39 -5.02
CA LEU A 59 0.21 -13.16 -6.23
C LEU A 59 0.89 -13.71 -7.48
N SER A 60 0.11 -14.33 -8.37
CA SER A 60 0.55 -14.77 -9.70
C SER A 60 0.37 -13.70 -10.80
N SER A 61 -0.29 -12.58 -10.48
CA SER A 61 -0.60 -11.50 -11.43
C SER A 61 0.66 -10.92 -12.10
N LYS A 62 0.52 -10.51 -13.37
CA LYS A 62 1.58 -9.81 -14.10
C LYS A 62 1.71 -8.37 -13.61
N ILE A 63 2.94 -7.88 -13.54
CA ILE A 63 3.21 -6.45 -13.29
C ILE A 63 2.99 -5.71 -14.60
N GLY A 64 2.00 -4.82 -14.60
CA GLY A 64 1.67 -3.94 -15.71
C GLY A 64 2.46 -2.62 -15.65
N ARG A 65 2.31 -1.82 -16.70
CA ARG A 65 2.81 -0.44 -16.75
C ARG A 65 1.65 0.52 -16.95
N LYS A 66 1.60 1.58 -16.15
CA LYS A 66 0.66 2.69 -16.29
C LYS A 66 1.40 3.91 -16.84
N LYS A 67 0.84 4.52 -17.89
CA LYS A 67 1.30 5.81 -18.40
C LYS A 67 0.49 6.92 -17.74
N SER A 68 1.13 8.07 -17.51
CA SER A 68 0.42 9.32 -17.23
C SER A 68 0.16 10.03 -18.55
N ASP A 69 -1.05 10.55 -18.76
CA ASP A 69 -1.40 11.29 -19.99
C ASP A 69 -0.51 12.52 -20.21
N SER A 70 0.08 13.04 -19.13
CA SER A 70 0.97 14.21 -19.14
C SER A 70 2.44 13.90 -19.47
N ASN A 71 2.86 12.63 -19.52
CA ASN A 71 4.28 12.31 -19.73
C ASN A 71 4.48 10.86 -20.19
N GLU A 72 4.65 10.64 -21.50
CA GLU A 72 4.90 9.31 -22.09
C GLU A 72 6.14 8.61 -21.51
N ALA A 73 7.09 9.38 -20.99
CA ALA A 73 8.33 8.88 -20.41
C ALA A 73 8.16 8.28 -19.00
N LYS A 74 7.16 8.73 -18.21
CA LYS A 74 6.95 8.24 -16.83
C LYS A 74 6.08 6.98 -16.85
N LYS A 75 6.73 5.82 -16.91
CA LYS A 75 6.09 4.50 -16.78
C LYS A 75 6.08 4.11 -15.30
N TYR A 76 4.90 4.11 -14.69
CA TYR A 76 4.70 3.55 -13.35
C TYR A 76 4.50 2.04 -13.45
N PHE A 77 5.05 1.28 -12.51
CA PHE A 77 4.76 -0.14 -12.37
C PHE A 77 3.49 -0.33 -11.55
N ARG A 78 2.67 -1.29 -11.95
CA ARG A 78 1.34 -1.48 -11.37
C ARG A 78 1.03 -2.95 -11.22
N ILE A 79 0.48 -3.33 -10.08
CA ILE A 79 -0.18 -4.62 -9.89
C ILE A 79 -1.66 -4.37 -9.57
N GLN A 80 -2.52 -4.93 -10.40
CA GLN A 80 -3.96 -4.90 -10.21
C GLN A 80 -4.48 -6.33 -10.18
N PHE A 81 -5.30 -6.63 -9.20
CA PHE A 81 -5.94 -7.94 -9.07
C PHE A 81 -7.32 -7.82 -8.45
N SER A 82 -8.15 -8.83 -8.69
CA SER A 82 -9.49 -8.90 -8.11
C SER A 82 -9.54 -9.97 -7.03
N ASP A 83 -9.96 -9.57 -5.83
CA ASP A 83 -10.24 -10.47 -4.72
C ASP A 83 -11.29 -9.82 -3.80
N VAL A 84 -12.54 -10.29 -3.90
CA VAL A 84 -13.67 -9.75 -3.12
C VAL A 84 -13.51 -10.04 -1.63
N LEU A 85 -12.92 -11.18 -1.26
CA LEU A 85 -12.74 -11.55 0.14
C LEU A 85 -11.67 -10.66 0.78
N PHE A 86 -10.54 -10.49 0.10
CA PHE A 86 -9.48 -9.62 0.57
C PHE A 86 -9.92 -8.15 0.61
N HIS A 87 -10.63 -7.65 -0.41
CA HIS A 87 -11.18 -6.29 -0.40
C HIS A 87 -12.09 -6.05 0.80
N ARG A 88 -13.05 -6.94 1.04
CA ARG A 88 -13.95 -6.84 2.20
C ARG A 88 -13.20 -6.88 3.52
N TRP A 89 -12.16 -7.71 3.61
CA TRP A 89 -11.33 -7.78 4.80
C TRP A 89 -10.53 -6.48 5.03
N LEU A 90 -9.95 -5.89 3.98
CA LEU A 90 -9.29 -4.58 4.05
C LEU A 90 -10.24 -3.49 4.57
N VAL A 91 -11.47 -3.47 4.06
CA VAL A 91 -12.52 -2.57 4.57
C VAL A 91 -12.82 -2.84 6.05
N SER A 92 -12.88 -4.10 6.47
CA SER A 92 -13.17 -4.45 7.87
C SER A 92 -12.10 -4.01 8.88
N ILE A 93 -10.85 -3.86 8.43
CA ILE A 93 -9.75 -3.33 9.26
C ILE A 93 -9.63 -1.80 9.17
N GLY A 94 -10.47 -1.13 8.37
CA GLY A 94 -10.53 0.34 8.25
C GLY A 94 -9.99 0.91 6.93
N LEU A 95 -9.39 0.09 6.06
CA LEU A 95 -8.86 0.55 4.78
C LEU A 95 -9.99 0.62 3.74
N THR A 96 -10.42 1.83 3.41
CA THR A 96 -11.62 2.06 2.58
C THR A 96 -11.30 2.67 1.19
N PRO A 97 -12.20 2.55 0.20
CA PRO A 97 -12.07 3.30 -1.06
C PRO A 97 -12.04 4.82 -0.84
N ASN A 98 -11.34 5.56 -1.72
CA ASN A 98 -11.04 6.99 -1.53
C ASN A 98 -10.31 7.30 -0.21
N LYS A 99 -9.42 6.38 0.22
CA LYS A 99 -8.75 6.38 1.51
C LYS A 99 -8.20 7.74 1.95
N SER A 100 -7.62 8.56 1.07
CA SER A 100 -7.09 9.88 1.44
C SER A 100 -8.13 10.83 2.07
N LYS A 101 -9.43 10.53 1.93
CA LYS A 101 -10.54 11.30 2.53
C LYS A 101 -11.20 10.61 3.72
N THR A 102 -10.95 9.31 3.91
CA THR A 102 -11.75 8.46 4.81
C THR A 102 -10.90 7.57 5.72
N ILE A 103 -9.60 7.46 5.46
CA ILE A 103 -8.69 6.64 6.25
C ILE A 103 -8.50 7.29 7.61
N SER A 104 -8.59 6.41 8.61
CA SER A 104 -8.35 6.67 10.02
C SER A 104 -7.61 5.45 10.58
N GLU A 105 -7.60 5.27 11.89
CA GLU A 105 -6.94 4.13 12.54
C GLU A 105 -7.29 2.79 11.88
N LEU A 106 -6.24 2.04 11.51
CA LEU A 106 -6.36 0.68 10.99
C LEU A 106 -6.19 -0.32 12.14
N LYS A 107 -7.01 -1.38 12.12
CA LYS A 107 -6.95 -2.47 13.11
C LYS A 107 -5.75 -3.38 12.85
N ILE A 108 -4.56 -2.90 13.18
CA ILE A 108 -3.29 -3.63 13.09
C ILE A 108 -2.95 -4.19 14.47
N PRO A 109 -2.65 -5.49 14.63
CA PRO A 109 -2.19 -6.01 15.91
C PRO A 109 -0.83 -5.43 16.29
N ASP A 110 -0.65 -5.03 17.55
CA ASP A 110 0.57 -4.36 18.06
C ASP A 110 1.86 -5.10 17.68
N LYS A 111 1.83 -6.44 17.70
CA LYS A 111 2.95 -7.30 17.31
C LYS A 111 3.48 -7.02 15.90
N TYR A 112 2.63 -6.56 14.99
CA TYR A 112 2.95 -6.28 13.60
C TYR A 112 2.93 -4.79 13.26
N PHE A 113 2.79 -3.91 14.26
CA PHE A 113 2.69 -2.47 14.02
C PHE A 113 3.95 -1.92 13.34
N PHE A 114 5.15 -2.33 13.76
CA PHE A 114 6.39 -1.89 13.13
C PHE A 114 6.55 -2.38 11.69
N ASP A 115 6.02 -3.57 11.37
CA ASP A 115 5.99 -4.08 10.00
C ASP A 115 5.04 -3.29 9.11
N PHE A 116 3.90 -2.90 9.66
CA PHE A 116 2.98 -1.97 9.01
C PHE A 116 3.62 -0.59 8.81
N LEU A 117 4.28 -0.04 9.84
CA LEU A 117 4.92 1.27 9.81
C LEU A 117 6.02 1.37 8.77
N ARG A 118 6.88 0.34 8.61
CA ARG A 118 7.86 0.33 7.52
C ARG A 118 7.21 0.32 6.14
N GLY A 119 6.03 -0.29 6.00
CA GLY A 119 5.25 -0.23 4.76
C GLY A 119 4.69 1.16 4.48
N CYS A 120 4.24 1.86 5.51
CA CYS A 120 3.84 3.26 5.38
C CYS A 120 5.04 4.15 5.01
N PHE A 121 6.19 3.94 5.66
CA PHE A 121 7.41 4.68 5.37
C PHE A 121 7.90 4.46 3.94
N ASP A 122 7.85 3.24 3.42
CA ASP A 122 8.28 2.97 2.03
C ASP A 122 7.35 3.59 0.98
N GLY A 123 6.11 3.93 1.33
CA GLY A 123 5.16 4.61 0.43
C GLY A 123 5.20 6.13 0.54
N ASP A 124 4.88 6.66 1.72
CA ASP A 124 4.74 8.11 1.98
C ASP A 124 5.86 8.68 2.88
N GLY A 125 6.88 7.88 3.18
CA GLY A 125 8.04 8.31 3.96
C GLY A 125 9.15 8.92 3.09
N SER A 126 10.04 9.64 3.74
CA SER A 126 11.28 10.11 3.13
C SER A 126 12.40 10.19 4.15
N MET A 127 13.64 10.02 3.67
CA MET A 127 14.86 10.22 4.44
C MET A 127 15.78 11.16 3.70
N TYR A 128 16.35 12.12 4.42
CA TYR A 128 17.39 12.99 3.90
C TYR A 128 18.38 13.34 5.00
N ALA A 129 19.57 13.78 4.61
CA ALA A 129 20.61 14.15 5.54
C ALA A 129 21.33 15.41 5.08
N TYR A 130 21.76 16.23 6.03
CA TYR A 130 22.49 17.47 5.76
C TYR A 130 23.43 17.82 6.92
N TRP A 131 24.43 18.64 6.63
CA TRP A 131 25.30 19.25 7.64
C TRP A 131 24.55 20.38 8.34
N ASP A 132 24.33 20.27 9.66
CA ASP A 132 23.55 21.26 10.39
C ASP A 132 24.31 22.59 10.48
N PRO A 133 23.78 23.70 9.93
CA PRO A 133 24.46 24.99 9.96
C PRO A 133 24.60 25.55 11.39
N ARG A 134 23.84 25.03 12.36
CA ARG A 134 23.95 25.40 13.78
C ARG A 134 25.09 24.67 14.49
N TRP A 135 25.47 23.47 13.99
CA TRP A 135 26.46 22.58 14.62
C TRP A 135 27.47 22.10 13.57
N HIS A 136 28.57 22.85 13.40
CA HIS A 136 29.54 22.70 12.30
C HIS A 136 30.18 21.30 12.14
N SER A 137 30.10 20.42 13.14
CA SER A 137 30.64 19.06 13.09
C SER A 137 29.55 17.98 13.16
N SER A 138 28.30 18.34 12.86
CA SER A 138 27.16 17.43 12.96
C SER A 138 26.54 17.17 11.59
N TYR A 139 26.58 15.91 11.17
CA TYR A 139 25.81 15.40 10.04
C TYR A 139 24.52 14.77 10.57
N VAL A 140 23.37 15.31 10.17
CA VAL A 140 22.07 14.94 10.75
C VAL A 140 21.23 14.20 9.72
N PHE A 141 20.55 13.14 10.15
CA PHE A 141 19.57 12.40 9.37
C PHE A 141 18.16 12.76 9.84
N TYR A 142 17.27 13.01 8.89
CA TYR A 142 15.85 13.25 9.15
C TYR A 142 15.04 12.14 8.49
N LEU A 143 14.11 11.60 9.26
CA LEU A 143 13.06 10.69 8.81
C LEU A 143 11.75 11.46 8.85
N GLN A 144 10.99 11.43 7.75
CA GLN A 144 9.68 12.03 7.66
C GLN A 144 8.67 10.99 7.22
N ILE A 145 7.48 11.06 7.78
CA ILE A 145 6.28 10.34 7.33
C ILE A 145 5.22 11.39 7.07
N ALA A 146 4.61 11.37 5.90
CA ALA A 146 3.52 12.26 5.54
C ALA A 146 2.20 11.49 5.50
N SER A 147 1.11 12.17 5.87
CA SER A 147 -0.26 11.68 5.70
C SER A 147 -1.09 12.80 5.10
N ALA A 148 -1.81 12.50 4.02
CA ALA A 148 -2.75 13.44 3.41
C ALA A 148 -4.12 13.44 4.11
N SER A 149 -4.33 12.55 5.09
CA SER A 149 -5.55 12.49 5.90
C SER A 149 -5.26 13.04 7.30
N PRO A 150 -6.07 13.96 7.84
CA PRO A 150 -5.87 14.49 9.19
C PRO A 150 -6.18 13.46 10.30
N PHE A 151 -6.77 12.31 9.96
CA PHE A 151 -7.23 11.30 10.91
C PHE A 151 -6.38 10.02 10.93
N PHE A 152 -5.33 9.95 10.10
CA PHE A 152 -4.48 8.78 9.93
C PHE A 152 -3.01 9.13 10.17
#